data_AF-A0A172TX99-F1
#
_entry.id   AF-A0A172TX99-F1
#
_cell.length_a   1.000
_cell.length_b   1.000
_cell.length_c   1.000
_cell.angle_alpha   90.00
_cell.angle_beta   90.00
_cell.angle_gamma   90.00
#
_symmetry.space_group_name_H-M   'P 1'
#
loop_
_entity.id
_entity.type
_entity.pdbx_description
1 polymer ?
#
loop_
_entity_poly.entity_id
_entity_poly.type
_entity_poly.pdbx_seq_one_letter_code
_entity_poly.pdbx_strand_id
1 'polypeptide(L)'
;MKSKAHFKSHPLHPILISFPIAFFIGTLISHAGGLYLDNEEWLTTATWLNAAGIIGAVLAAVPGFIDYLYTVPPRSSAKKRASLHGLLNTSMLVLFVLLFYYRRQAMPSQLFLLTGELIGVVIMTIAGWMGGTLVHRNQIGIDMRYANAGKWQEAYFSPDSSTLEVADTSDLKVNAMMLLHINGKRIVLARTEEGYAAFDDHCTHRGGSLAGGSLICETVQCPWHGSQFSVKTGEVTAGPANMGITTYPVTEKNGKLWLKL
;
A
#
# COMPACT_ATOMS: atom_id res chain seq x y z
N MET A 1 -1.42 5.45 -1.69
CA MET A 1 -0.20 5.29 -2.52
C MET A 1 0.00 3.80 -2.76
N LYS A 2 -0.26 3.33 -3.98
CA LYS A 2 -0.23 1.90 -4.27
C LYS A 2 1.18 1.32 -4.07
N SER A 3 1.25 0.15 -3.42
CA SER A 3 2.48 -0.65 -3.33
C SER A 3 3.03 -0.92 -4.73
N LYS A 4 4.36 -0.91 -4.89
CA LYS A 4 5.03 -1.30 -6.13
C LYS A 4 5.35 -2.79 -6.13
N ALA A 5 5.56 -3.38 -4.95
CA ALA A 5 5.67 -4.81 -4.78
C ALA A 5 4.30 -5.45 -4.52
N HIS A 6 3.51 -5.62 -5.58
CA HIS A 6 2.16 -6.20 -5.49
C HIS A 6 1.92 -7.35 -6.48
N PHE A 7 0.99 -8.24 -6.16
CA PHE A 7 0.43 -9.20 -7.11
C PHE A 7 -1.07 -8.94 -7.30
N LYS A 8 -1.52 -8.70 -8.55
CA LYS A 8 -2.92 -8.35 -8.85
C LYS A 8 -3.50 -7.27 -7.92
N SER A 9 -2.76 -6.18 -7.68
CA SER A 9 -3.12 -5.09 -6.74
C SER A 9 -3.12 -5.44 -5.25
N HIS A 10 -2.68 -6.64 -4.86
CA HIS A 10 -2.51 -7.01 -3.46
C HIS A 10 -1.05 -6.80 -3.04
N PRO A 11 -0.77 -5.96 -2.01
CA PRO A 11 0.59 -5.67 -1.59
C PRO A 11 1.23 -6.91 -0.94
N LEU A 12 2.46 -7.25 -1.34
CA LEU A 12 3.13 -8.49 -0.90
C LEU A 12 3.66 -8.40 0.53
N HIS A 13 4.20 -7.24 0.94
CA HIS A 13 4.79 -7.09 2.26
C HIS A 13 3.79 -7.35 3.41
N PRO A 14 2.57 -6.76 3.42
CA PRO A 14 1.55 -7.08 4.43
C PRO A 14 1.13 -8.56 4.50
N ILE A 15 1.18 -9.28 3.38
CA ILE A 15 0.87 -10.71 3.33
C ILE A 15 1.98 -11.52 4.01
N LEU A 16 3.24 -11.17 3.75
CA LEU A 16 4.39 -11.94 4.20
C LEU A 16 4.78 -11.69 5.66
N ILE A 17 4.48 -10.52 6.24
CA ILE A 17 4.87 -10.20 7.63
C ILE A 17 4.19 -11.10 8.68
N SER A 18 3.06 -11.72 8.36
CA SER A 18 2.35 -12.61 9.30
C SER A 18 3.21 -13.83 9.70
N PHE A 19 4.04 -14.34 8.78
CA PHE A 19 4.92 -15.48 9.02
C PHE A 19 6.01 -15.20 10.07
N PRO A 20 6.93 -14.22 9.88
CA PRO A 20 7.96 -13.94 10.88
C PRO A 20 7.37 -13.54 12.23
N ILE A 21 6.25 -12.79 12.26
CA ILE A 21 5.59 -12.42 13.51
C ILE A 21 5.15 -13.68 14.29
N ALA A 22 4.43 -14.58 13.63
CA ALA A 22 3.97 -15.81 14.26
C ALA A 22 5.14 -16.71 14.71
N PHE A 23 6.18 -16.85 13.88
CA PHE A 23 7.31 -17.71 14.18
C PHE A 23 8.23 -17.17 15.27
N PHE A 24 8.49 -15.87 15.35
CA PHE A 24 9.28 -15.30 16.44
C PHE A 24 8.55 -15.29 17.78
N ILE A 25 7.23 -15.02 17.79
CA ILE A 25 6.40 -15.19 19.00
C ILE A 25 6.37 -16.67 19.41
N GLY A 26 6.17 -17.57 18.45
CA GLY A 26 6.19 -19.01 18.68
C GLY A 26 7.53 -19.50 19.22
N THR A 27 8.65 -18.95 18.75
CA THR A 27 9.99 -19.24 19.29
C THR A 27 10.04 -18.97 20.80
N LEU A 28 9.63 -17.77 21.23
CA LEU A 28 9.63 -17.37 22.64
C LEU A 28 8.70 -18.25 23.49
N ILE A 29 7.48 -18.50 23.01
CA ILE A 29 6.49 -19.33 23.72
C ILE A 29 6.97 -20.77 23.84
N SER A 30 7.43 -21.37 22.73
CA SER A 30 7.90 -22.75 22.72
C SER A 30 9.14 -22.91 23.61
N HIS A 31 10.03 -21.92 23.61
CA HIS A 31 11.21 -21.94 24.46
C HIS A 31 10.83 -21.84 25.95
N ALA A 32 10.01 -20.86 26.33
CA ALA A 32 9.51 -20.74 27.71
C ALA A 32 8.78 -22.00 28.18
N GLY A 33 7.95 -22.59 27.30
CA GLY A 33 7.23 -23.83 27.57
C GLY A 33 8.17 -25.02 27.76
N GLY A 34 9.21 -25.15 26.92
CA GLY A 34 10.20 -26.21 27.05
C GLY A 34 10.97 -26.15 28.37
N LEU A 35 11.32 -24.94 28.84
CA LEU A 35 11.95 -24.77 30.16
C LEU A 35 10.98 -25.05 31.32
N TYR A 36 9.72 -24.62 31.20
CA TYR A 36 8.72 -24.80 32.24
C TYR A 36 8.28 -26.26 32.40
N LEU A 37 8.17 -26.98 31.28
CA LEU A 37 7.73 -28.38 31.22
C LEU A 37 8.89 -29.39 31.27
N ASP A 38 10.13 -28.92 31.30
CA ASP A 38 11.34 -29.75 31.17
C ASP A 38 11.28 -30.67 29.93
N ASN A 39 10.94 -30.09 28.78
CA ASN A 39 10.64 -30.85 27.55
C ASN A 39 11.51 -30.37 26.35
N GLU A 40 12.40 -31.26 25.92
CA GLU A 40 13.34 -31.04 24.80
C GLU A 40 12.66 -30.89 23.42
N GLU A 41 11.48 -31.46 23.21
CA GLU A 41 10.75 -31.31 21.94
C GLU A 41 10.27 -29.86 21.75
N TRP A 42 9.88 -29.21 22.85
CA TRP A 42 9.50 -27.80 22.84
C TRP A 42 10.70 -26.88 22.55
N LEU A 43 11.86 -27.19 23.10
CA LEU A 43 13.12 -26.48 22.81
C LEU A 43 13.58 -26.68 21.35
N THR A 44 13.42 -27.90 20.84
CA THR A 44 13.65 -28.22 19.42
C THR A 44 12.69 -27.43 18.53
N THR A 45 11.41 -27.38 18.89
CA THR A 45 10.38 -26.60 18.19
C THR A 45 10.74 -25.12 18.14
N ALA A 46 11.18 -24.52 19.26
CA ALA A 46 11.63 -23.13 19.30
C ALA A 46 12.78 -22.86 18.32
N THR A 47 13.71 -23.82 18.17
CA THR A 47 14.84 -23.71 17.23
C THR A 47 14.36 -23.63 15.78
N TRP A 48 13.43 -24.50 15.39
CA TRP A 48 12.89 -24.52 14.04
C TRP A 48 11.99 -23.31 13.74
N LEU A 49 11.22 -22.86 14.73
CA LEU A 49 10.44 -21.63 14.61
C LEU A 49 11.34 -20.41 14.43
N ASN A 50 12.48 -20.33 15.13
CA ASN A 50 13.44 -19.24 14.93
C ASN A 50 13.97 -19.24 13.49
N ALA A 51 14.40 -20.42 12.99
CA ALA A 51 14.86 -20.56 11.60
C ALA A 51 13.78 -20.15 10.58
N ALA A 52 12.54 -20.63 10.76
CA ALA A 52 11.41 -20.27 9.90
C ALA A 52 11.11 -18.76 9.97
N GLY A 53 11.22 -18.16 11.15
CA GLY A 53 11.06 -16.72 11.38
C GLY A 53 12.10 -15.90 10.61
N ILE A 54 13.38 -16.30 10.65
CA ILE A 54 14.45 -15.65 9.88
C ILE A 54 14.16 -15.70 8.38
N ILE A 55 13.78 -16.86 7.85
CA ILE A 55 13.43 -17.02 6.43
C ILE A 55 12.24 -16.13 6.07
N GLY A 56 11.17 -16.18 6.86
CA GLY A 56 9.98 -15.36 6.66
C GLY A 56 10.28 -13.85 6.71
N ALA A 57 11.16 -13.42 7.61
CA ALA A 57 11.57 -12.03 7.75
C ALA A 57 12.34 -11.53 6.53
N VAL A 58 13.27 -12.34 5.99
CA VAL A 58 13.99 -12.00 4.75
C VAL A 58 13.03 -11.90 3.57
N LEU A 59 12.11 -12.86 3.43
CA LEU A 59 11.10 -12.84 2.37
C LEU A 59 10.18 -11.61 2.46
N ALA A 60 9.79 -11.20 3.67
CA ALA A 60 8.99 -10.00 3.89
C ALA A 60 9.80 -8.70 3.67
N ALA A 61 11.09 -8.69 3.98
CA ALA A 61 11.95 -7.51 3.85
C ALA A 61 12.12 -7.06 2.39
N VAL A 62 12.19 -8.00 1.44
CA VAL A 62 12.36 -7.69 0.00
C VAL A 62 11.25 -6.78 -0.55
N PRO A 63 9.96 -7.15 -0.53
CA PRO A 63 8.90 -6.25 -0.98
C PRO A 63 8.78 -5.00 -0.12
N GLY A 64 9.07 -5.08 1.19
CA GLY A 64 9.10 -3.90 2.07
C GLY A 64 10.15 -2.88 1.65
N PHE A 65 11.33 -3.32 1.21
CA PHE A 65 12.39 -2.46 0.69
C PHE A 65 12.05 -1.86 -0.67
N ILE A 66 11.42 -2.62 -1.56
CA ILE A 66 10.90 -2.10 -2.85
C ILE A 66 9.91 -0.96 -2.58
N ASP A 67 8.93 -1.17 -1.69
CA ASP A 67 7.96 -0.13 -1.36
C ASP A 67 8.60 1.07 -0.66
N TYR A 68 9.62 0.84 0.18
CA TYR A 68 10.42 1.92 0.76
C TYR A 68 11.04 2.81 -0.32
N LEU A 69 11.62 2.24 -1.38
CA LEU A 69 12.27 2.98 -2.44
C LEU A 69 11.29 3.70 -3.37
N TYR A 70 10.19 3.03 -3.75
CA TYR A 70 9.37 3.46 -4.89
C TYR A 70 7.92 3.84 -4.55
N THR A 71 7.43 3.49 -3.36
CA THR A 71 6.08 3.85 -2.90
C THR A 71 6.11 4.95 -1.86
N VAL A 72 7.08 4.94 -0.94
CA VAL A 72 7.15 5.92 0.15
C VAL A 72 7.69 7.25 -0.37
N PRO A 73 6.93 8.36 -0.28
CA PRO A 73 7.36 9.65 -0.83
C PRO A 73 8.64 10.16 -0.16
N PRO A 74 9.61 10.68 -0.92
CA PRO A 74 10.82 11.28 -0.34
C PRO A 74 10.46 12.53 0.49
N ARG A 75 11.32 12.86 1.47
CA ARG A 75 11.18 14.05 2.33
C ARG A 75 9.81 14.18 3.02
N SER A 76 9.21 13.06 3.42
CA SER A 76 7.92 13.00 4.10
C SER A 76 8.03 12.41 5.51
N SER A 77 7.02 12.64 6.35
CA SER A 77 6.90 11.98 7.66
C SER A 77 6.83 10.45 7.53
N ALA A 78 6.21 9.95 6.45
CA ALA A 78 6.16 8.54 6.11
C ALA A 78 7.57 7.97 5.85
N LYS A 79 8.44 8.70 5.13
CA LYS A 79 9.82 8.25 4.88
C LYS A 79 10.64 8.12 6.15
N LYS A 80 10.54 9.10 7.07
CA LYS A 80 11.22 9.04 8.38
C LYS A 80 10.78 7.82 9.19
N ARG A 81 9.46 7.59 9.25
CA ARG A 81 8.88 6.44 9.96
C ARG A 81 9.26 5.11 9.31
N ALA A 82 9.23 5.03 7.98
CA ALA A 82 9.61 3.83 7.24
C ALA A 82 11.09 3.48 7.44
N SER A 83 11.99 4.47 7.46
CA SER A 83 13.40 4.23 7.77
C SER A 83 13.61 3.66 9.18
N LEU A 84 12.96 4.26 10.19
CA LEU A 84 13.09 3.77 11.58
C LEU A 84 12.44 2.39 11.74
N HIS A 85 11.28 2.14 11.12
CA HIS A 85 10.64 0.83 11.08
C HIS A 85 11.55 -0.23 10.45
N GLY A 86 12.16 0.07 9.30
CA GLY A 86 13.10 -0.82 8.62
C GLY A 86 14.34 -1.10 9.47
N LEU A 87 14.88 -0.08 10.14
CA LEU A 87 16.01 -0.23 11.06
C LEU A 87 15.67 -1.16 12.23
N LEU A 88 14.54 -0.95 12.91
CA LEU A 88 14.12 -1.79 14.03
C LEU A 88 13.93 -3.26 13.60
N ASN A 89 13.29 -3.51 12.46
CA ASN A 89 13.14 -4.88 11.94
C ASN A 89 14.47 -5.51 11.53
N THR A 90 15.39 -4.73 10.96
CA THR A 90 16.74 -5.22 10.62
C THR A 90 17.52 -5.59 11.88
N SER A 91 17.49 -4.74 12.91
CA SER A 91 18.12 -5.03 14.20
C SER A 91 17.51 -6.26 14.87
N MET A 92 16.19 -6.40 14.83
CA MET A 92 15.48 -7.58 15.34
C MET A 92 15.87 -8.85 14.58
N LEU A 93 15.92 -8.81 13.26
CA LEU A 93 16.36 -9.94 12.44
C LEU A 93 17.80 -10.35 12.77
N VAL A 94 18.72 -9.38 12.87
CA VAL A 94 20.11 -9.66 13.25
C VAL A 94 20.17 -10.30 14.64
N LEU A 95 19.39 -9.82 15.61
CA LEU A 95 19.31 -10.42 16.94
C LEU A 95 18.86 -11.89 16.86
N PHE A 96 17.77 -12.21 16.17
CA PHE A 96 17.28 -13.60 16.05
C PHE A 96 18.28 -14.51 15.32
N VAL A 97 19.00 -14.00 14.31
CA VAL A 97 20.10 -14.72 13.65
C VAL A 97 21.22 -15.03 14.65
N LEU A 98 21.64 -14.05 15.46
CA LEU A 98 22.67 -14.26 16.49
C LEU A 98 22.22 -15.27 17.56
N LEU A 99 20.97 -15.19 18.01
CA LEU A 99 20.40 -16.14 18.96
C LEU A 99 20.30 -17.56 18.38
N PHE A 100 19.95 -17.68 17.08
CA PHE A 100 19.93 -18.95 16.38
C PHE A 100 21.32 -19.61 16.33
N TYR A 101 22.37 -18.83 16.06
CA TYR A 101 23.75 -19.32 16.12
C TYR A 101 24.18 -19.66 17.55
N TYR A 102 23.86 -18.81 18.53
CA TYR A 102 24.20 -19.05 19.94
C TYR A 102 23.58 -20.34 20.47
N ARG A 103 22.35 -20.65 20.06
CA ARG A 103 21.62 -21.88 20.44
C ARG A 103 22.34 -23.18 20.00
N ARG A 104 23.24 -23.12 19.02
CA ARG A 104 24.01 -24.28 18.53
C ARG A 104 25.28 -24.57 19.32
N GLN A 105 25.63 -23.76 20.32
CA GLN A 105 26.76 -24.04 21.21
C GLN A 105 26.46 -25.26 22.08
N ALA A 106 27.51 -25.89 22.64
CA ALA A 106 27.35 -27.12 23.43
C ALA A 106 26.54 -26.90 24.73
N MET A 107 26.68 -25.74 25.37
CA MET A 107 25.95 -25.37 26.59
C MET A 107 25.49 -23.92 26.51
N PRO A 108 24.42 -23.61 25.75
CA PRO A 108 23.92 -22.26 25.62
C PRO A 108 23.19 -21.84 26.91
N SER A 109 23.38 -20.60 27.34
CA SER A 109 22.60 -20.04 28.45
C SER A 109 21.15 -19.82 28.02
N GLN A 110 20.23 -20.61 28.59
CA GLN A 110 18.80 -20.51 28.30
C GLN A 110 18.21 -19.16 28.73
N LEU A 111 18.69 -18.61 29.85
CA LEU A 111 18.29 -17.29 30.33
C LEU A 111 18.69 -16.19 29.32
N PHE A 112 19.89 -16.28 28.74
CA PHE A 112 20.35 -15.32 27.74
C PHE A 112 19.50 -15.40 26.47
N LEU A 113 19.23 -16.62 25.98
CA LEU A 113 18.36 -16.86 24.83
C LEU A 113 16.95 -16.30 25.05
N LEU A 114 16.32 -16.62 26.18
CA LEU A 114 14.96 -16.18 26.50
C LEU A 114 14.87 -14.65 26.63
N THR A 115 15.88 -14.03 27.26
CA THR A 115 15.96 -12.57 27.38
C THR A 115 16.12 -11.92 26.01
N GLY A 116 16.99 -12.46 25.16
CA GLY A 116 17.18 -11.98 23.79
C GLY A 116 15.91 -12.10 22.94
N GLU A 117 15.22 -13.23 23.02
CA GLU A 117 13.94 -13.47 22.32
C GLU A 117 12.87 -12.49 22.78
N LEU A 118 12.76 -12.25 24.09
CA LEU A 118 11.83 -11.27 24.66
C LEU A 118 12.12 -9.86 24.14
N ILE A 119 13.39 -9.43 24.16
CA ILE A 119 13.82 -8.14 23.61
C ILE A 119 13.44 -8.06 22.12
N GLY A 120 13.72 -9.11 21.35
CA GLY A 120 13.38 -9.21 19.93
C GLY A 120 11.88 -9.06 19.67
N VAL A 121 11.04 -9.76 20.43
CA VAL A 121 9.57 -9.67 20.34
C VAL A 121 9.07 -8.27 20.72
N VAL A 122 9.66 -7.62 21.71
CA VAL A 122 9.32 -6.23 22.07
C VAL A 122 9.68 -5.26 20.93
N ILE A 123 10.88 -5.37 20.36
CA ILE A 123 11.30 -4.57 19.19
C ILE A 123 10.34 -4.79 18.02
N MET A 124 10.01 -6.05 17.73
CA MET A 124 9.07 -6.44 16.67
C MET A 124 7.69 -5.82 16.89
N THR A 125 7.19 -5.80 18.13
CA THR A 125 5.88 -5.21 18.47
C THR A 125 5.88 -3.70 18.21
N ILE A 126 6.92 -2.99 18.62
CA ILE A 126 7.09 -1.55 18.36
C ILE A 126 7.17 -1.29 16.85
N ALA A 127 7.97 -2.08 16.13
CA ALA A 127 8.12 -1.97 14.69
C ALA A 127 6.79 -2.26 13.97
N GLY A 128 6.03 -3.25 14.43
CA GLY A 128 4.69 -3.59 13.93
C GLY A 128 3.69 -2.45 14.11
N TRP A 129 3.67 -1.80 15.27
CA TRP A 129 2.86 -0.60 15.52
C TRP A 129 3.19 0.55 14.55
N MET A 130 4.49 0.76 14.27
CA MET A 130 4.92 1.72 13.26
C MET A 130 4.51 1.33 11.85
N GLY A 131 4.57 0.03 11.51
CA GLY A 131 4.08 -0.52 10.24
C GLY A 131 2.58 -0.26 10.06
N GLY A 132 1.78 -0.54 11.09
CA GLY A 132 0.36 -0.20 11.11
C GLY A 132 0.11 1.30 10.93
N THR A 133 0.93 2.15 11.55
CA THR A 133 0.84 3.60 11.34
C THR A 133 1.15 4.01 9.90
N LEU A 134 2.15 3.39 9.25
CA LEU A 134 2.47 3.64 7.84
C LEU A 134 1.29 3.30 6.92
N VAL A 135 0.62 2.17 7.17
CA VAL A 135 -0.54 1.75 6.38
C VAL A 135 -1.74 2.65 6.69
N HIS A 136 -2.18 2.73 7.94
CA HIS A 136 -3.47 3.33 8.30
C HIS A 136 -3.46 4.86 8.38
N ARG A 137 -2.35 5.48 8.76
CA ARG A 137 -2.27 6.95 8.90
C ARG A 137 -1.54 7.60 7.73
N ASN A 138 -0.50 6.95 7.21
CA ASN A 138 0.24 7.47 6.06
C ASN A 138 -0.25 6.93 4.71
N GLN A 139 -1.20 5.99 4.69
CA GLN A 139 -1.82 5.46 3.47
C GLN A 139 -0.81 4.84 2.48
N ILE A 140 0.26 4.26 3.02
CA ILE A 140 1.31 3.56 2.27
C ILE A 140 0.82 2.16 1.92
N GLY A 141 0.99 1.77 0.66
CA GLY A 141 0.55 0.47 0.15
C GLY A 141 -0.96 0.39 -0.16
N ILE A 142 -1.73 1.45 0.10
CA ILE A 142 -3.17 1.50 -0.13
C ILE A 142 -3.49 1.93 -1.57
N ASP A 143 -4.27 1.09 -2.24
CA ASP A 143 -4.98 1.41 -3.48
C ASP A 143 -6.35 1.99 -3.11
N MET A 144 -6.59 3.26 -3.47
CA MET A 144 -7.82 3.96 -3.07
C MET A 144 -9.03 3.55 -3.93
N ARG A 145 -8.80 2.87 -5.05
CA ARG A 145 -9.89 2.45 -5.94
C ARG A 145 -10.69 1.32 -5.31
N TYR A 146 -12.01 1.35 -5.54
CA TYR A 146 -12.90 0.28 -5.09
C TYR A 146 -12.59 -1.04 -5.79
N ALA A 147 -12.81 -2.16 -5.09
CA ALA A 147 -12.49 -3.49 -5.59
C ALA A 147 -13.11 -3.81 -6.96
N ASN A 148 -14.30 -3.28 -7.24
CA ASN A 148 -15.04 -3.51 -8.49
C ASN A 148 -14.81 -2.43 -9.56
N ALA A 149 -14.06 -1.36 -9.25
CA ALA A 149 -13.74 -0.27 -10.18
C ALA A 149 -12.74 -0.67 -11.28
N GLY A 150 -12.33 -1.94 -11.33
CA GLY A 150 -11.43 -2.46 -12.35
C GLY A 150 -9.95 -2.17 -12.09
N LYS A 151 -9.14 -2.26 -13.14
CA LYS A 151 -7.69 -2.02 -13.08
C LYS A 151 -7.37 -0.58 -13.45
N TRP A 152 -6.10 -0.20 -13.24
CA TRP A 152 -5.59 1.08 -13.72
C TRP A 152 -5.60 1.08 -15.24
N GLN A 153 -6.12 2.15 -15.84
CA GLN A 153 -6.16 2.32 -17.29
C GLN A 153 -5.66 3.72 -17.63
N GLU A 154 -4.80 3.80 -18.65
CA GLU A 154 -4.38 5.06 -19.25
C GLU A 154 -4.46 4.97 -20.77
N ALA A 155 -4.76 6.08 -21.42
CA ALA A 155 -4.77 6.20 -22.88
C ALA A 155 -4.13 7.54 -23.31
N TYR A 156 -3.55 7.57 -24.51
CA TYR A 156 -2.78 8.70 -25.03
C TYR A 156 -3.36 9.18 -26.36
N PHE A 157 -3.55 10.48 -26.49
CA PHE A 157 -4.14 11.10 -27.67
C PHE A 157 -3.34 12.34 -28.07
N SER A 158 -3.28 12.59 -29.37
CA SER A 158 -2.73 13.82 -29.95
C SER A 158 -3.68 14.33 -31.04
N PRO A 159 -4.87 14.83 -30.66
CA PRO A 159 -5.90 15.17 -31.62
C PRO A 159 -5.64 16.53 -32.28
N ASP A 160 -5.97 16.63 -33.57
CA ASP A 160 -6.04 17.89 -34.32
C ASP A 160 -7.41 18.60 -34.18
N SER A 161 -8.35 17.98 -33.46
CA SER A 161 -9.72 18.44 -33.25
C SER A 161 -10.01 18.66 -31.76
N SER A 162 -10.94 19.57 -31.45
CA SER A 162 -11.43 19.80 -30.09
C SER A 162 -12.39 18.72 -29.59
N THR A 163 -12.89 17.84 -30.46
CA THR A 163 -13.73 16.71 -30.10
C THR A 163 -13.05 15.40 -30.53
N LEU A 164 -12.89 14.46 -29.61
CA LEU A 164 -12.20 13.19 -29.84
C LEU A 164 -12.96 11.98 -29.27
N GLU A 165 -12.86 10.85 -29.96
CA GLU A 165 -13.26 9.55 -29.42
C GLU A 165 -12.19 9.08 -28.42
N VAL A 166 -12.58 8.74 -27.19
CA VAL A 166 -11.65 8.43 -26.09
C VAL A 166 -11.71 6.98 -25.60
N ALA A 167 -12.85 6.30 -25.74
CA ALA A 167 -13.04 4.94 -25.24
C ALA A 167 -14.34 4.32 -25.78
N ASP A 168 -14.44 3.01 -25.70
CA ASP A 168 -15.70 2.28 -25.80
C ASP A 168 -16.46 2.34 -24.46
N THR A 169 -17.79 2.31 -24.49
CA THR A 169 -18.63 2.29 -23.28
C THR A 169 -18.38 1.04 -22.41
N SER A 170 -17.84 -0.03 -23.00
CA SER A 170 -17.45 -1.26 -22.30
C SER A 170 -16.13 -1.18 -21.55
N ASP A 171 -15.29 -0.18 -21.83
CA ASP A 171 -13.92 -0.10 -21.27
C ASP A 171 -13.92 0.28 -19.78
N LEU A 172 -14.92 1.05 -19.38
CA LEU A 172 -15.10 1.50 -18.00
C LEU A 172 -16.28 0.79 -17.36
N LYS A 173 -16.03 0.16 -16.21
CA LYS A 173 -17.09 -0.30 -15.30
C LYS A 173 -17.60 0.86 -14.46
N VAL A 174 -18.79 0.73 -13.89
CA VAL A 174 -19.31 1.72 -12.93
C VAL A 174 -18.29 1.91 -11.80
N ASN A 175 -18.07 3.17 -11.41
CA ASN A 175 -17.07 3.67 -10.46
C ASN A 175 -15.60 3.53 -10.92
N ALA A 176 -15.36 3.14 -12.17
CA ALA A 176 -14.02 3.09 -12.76
C ALA A 176 -13.61 4.46 -13.31
N MET A 177 -12.30 4.68 -13.32
CA MET A 177 -11.66 5.86 -13.91
C MET A 177 -10.53 5.43 -14.85
N MET A 178 -10.35 6.17 -15.93
CA MET A 178 -9.26 6.05 -16.89
C MET A 178 -8.56 7.42 -17.02
N LEU A 179 -7.23 7.41 -17.00
CA LEU A 179 -6.44 8.62 -17.20
C LEU A 179 -6.15 8.82 -18.69
N LEU A 180 -6.62 9.92 -19.24
CA LEU A 180 -6.36 10.34 -20.62
C LEU A 180 -5.23 11.37 -20.64
N HIS A 181 -4.22 11.14 -21.47
CA HIS A 181 -3.16 12.12 -21.77
C HIS A 181 -3.43 12.73 -23.14
N ILE A 182 -3.77 14.01 -23.20
CA ILE A 182 -4.21 14.68 -24.43
C ILE A 182 -3.43 15.98 -24.59
N ASN A 183 -2.53 16.05 -25.58
CA ASN A 183 -1.68 17.22 -25.84
C ASN A 183 -0.99 17.78 -24.57
N GLY A 184 -0.49 16.89 -23.71
CA GLY A 184 0.16 17.24 -22.44
C GLY A 184 -0.80 17.56 -21.28
N LYS A 185 -2.12 17.65 -21.51
CA LYS A 185 -3.13 17.70 -20.45
C LYS A 185 -3.43 16.29 -19.93
N ARG A 186 -3.76 16.21 -18.64
CA ARG A 186 -4.20 14.98 -17.96
C ARG A 186 -5.65 15.13 -17.54
N ILE A 187 -6.52 14.34 -18.15
CA ILE A 187 -7.98 14.36 -17.93
C ILE A 187 -8.40 12.98 -17.46
N VAL A 188 -9.27 12.91 -16.47
CA VAL A 188 -9.88 11.67 -16.02
C VAL A 188 -11.17 11.47 -16.79
N LEU A 189 -11.35 10.30 -17.40
CA LEU A 189 -12.64 9.81 -17.85
C LEU A 189 -13.18 8.85 -16.79
N ALA A 190 -14.37 9.14 -16.29
CA ALA A 190 -15.02 8.40 -15.21
C ALA A 190 -16.35 7.84 -15.69
N ARG A 191 -16.69 6.63 -15.22
CA ARG A 191 -18.05 6.10 -15.33
C ARG A 191 -18.70 6.09 -13.96
N THR A 192 -19.79 6.81 -13.83
CA THR A 192 -20.61 6.87 -12.62
C THR A 192 -21.84 5.97 -12.78
N GLU A 193 -22.74 5.99 -11.81
CA GLU A 193 -24.03 5.31 -11.91
C GLU A 193 -25.00 6.03 -12.87
N GLU A 194 -24.86 7.36 -12.99
CA GLU A 194 -25.73 8.19 -13.85
C GLU A 194 -25.20 8.37 -15.27
N GLY A 195 -23.93 8.03 -15.54
CA GLY A 195 -23.36 8.11 -16.88
C GLY A 195 -21.83 8.24 -16.88
N TYR A 196 -21.33 9.13 -17.73
CA TYR A 196 -19.90 9.39 -17.89
C TYR A 196 -19.58 10.85 -17.58
N ALA A 197 -18.45 11.05 -16.93
CA ALA A 197 -17.93 12.38 -16.61
C ALA A 197 -16.46 12.48 -17.03
N ALA A 198 -16.02 13.69 -17.36
CA ALA A 198 -14.62 13.96 -17.56
C ALA A 198 -14.20 15.24 -16.84
N PHE A 199 -13.03 15.22 -16.23
CA PHE A 199 -12.53 16.31 -15.40
C PHE A 199 -11.00 16.31 -15.31
N ASP A 200 -10.39 17.40 -14.87
CA ASP A 200 -8.93 17.49 -14.71
C ASP A 200 -8.41 16.43 -13.72
N ASP A 201 -7.29 15.78 -14.05
CA ASP A 201 -6.65 14.81 -13.15
C ASP A 201 -5.92 15.49 -11.98
N HIS A 202 -5.49 16.74 -12.10
CA HIS A 202 -4.73 17.39 -11.05
C HIS A 202 -5.65 18.01 -9.99
N CYS A 203 -5.61 17.45 -8.79
CA CYS A 203 -6.24 18.05 -7.62
C CYS A 203 -5.67 19.45 -7.36
N THR A 204 -6.54 20.46 -7.29
CA THR A 204 -6.19 21.88 -7.11
C THR A 204 -5.48 22.20 -5.79
N HIS A 205 -5.50 21.32 -4.79
CA HIS A 205 -4.82 21.55 -3.52
C HIS A 205 -3.29 21.43 -3.63
N ARG A 206 -2.78 20.27 -4.10
CA ARG A 206 -1.32 20.00 -4.20
C ARG A 206 -0.92 19.20 -5.44
N GLY A 207 -1.82 19.05 -6.43
CA GLY A 207 -1.51 18.37 -7.69
C GLY A 207 -1.59 16.84 -7.64
N GLY A 208 -2.25 16.26 -6.64
CA GLY A 208 -2.47 14.80 -6.60
C GLY A 208 -3.35 14.33 -7.76
N SER A 209 -2.97 13.22 -8.41
CA SER A 209 -3.76 12.61 -9.49
C SER A 209 -5.09 12.05 -8.96
N LEU A 210 -6.21 12.57 -9.47
CA LEU A 210 -7.57 12.16 -9.14
C LEU A 210 -7.92 10.80 -9.73
N ALA A 211 -7.36 10.42 -10.89
CA ALA A 211 -7.51 9.05 -11.42
C ALA A 211 -6.98 8.00 -10.43
N GLY A 212 -5.96 8.36 -9.62
CA GLY A 212 -5.40 7.53 -8.54
C GLY A 212 -6.24 7.48 -7.26
N GLY A 213 -7.34 8.22 -7.23
CA GLY A 213 -8.26 8.34 -6.12
C GLY A 213 -9.37 7.30 -6.11
N SER A 214 -10.47 7.66 -5.43
CA SER A 214 -11.71 6.90 -5.43
C SER A 214 -12.82 7.71 -6.10
N LEU A 215 -13.72 7.00 -6.79
CA LEU A 215 -14.95 7.56 -7.34
C LEU A 215 -16.12 6.88 -6.63
N ILE A 216 -17.00 7.68 -6.03
CA ILE A 216 -18.21 7.22 -5.35
C ILE A 216 -19.35 8.12 -5.79
N CYS A 217 -20.38 7.53 -6.38
CA CYS A 217 -21.49 8.27 -6.98
C CYS A 217 -20.92 9.32 -7.98
N GLU A 218 -21.27 10.58 -7.81
CA GLU A 218 -20.81 11.72 -8.63
C GLU A 218 -19.65 12.50 -7.97
N THR A 219 -18.90 11.88 -7.06
CA THR A 219 -17.81 12.55 -6.32
C THR A 219 -16.49 11.79 -6.44
N VAL A 220 -15.46 12.50 -6.90
CA VAL A 220 -14.08 11.99 -6.92
C VAL A 220 -13.31 12.48 -5.69
N GLN A 221 -12.59 11.59 -5.01
CA GLN A 221 -11.75 11.91 -3.86
C GLN A 221 -10.26 11.73 -4.18
N CYS A 222 -9.49 12.79 -3.95
CA CYS A 222 -8.04 12.80 -4.12
C CYS A 222 -7.35 11.84 -3.14
N PRO A 223 -6.40 10.99 -3.61
CA PRO A 223 -5.74 9.98 -2.78
C PRO A 223 -4.72 10.55 -1.78
N TRP A 224 -4.42 11.85 -1.83
CA TRP A 224 -3.39 12.46 -0.98
C TRP A 224 -3.94 13.01 0.34
N HIS A 225 -4.76 14.06 0.26
CA HIS A 225 -5.29 14.75 1.44
C HIS A 225 -6.81 14.65 1.53
N GLY A 226 -7.44 13.86 0.66
CA GLY A 226 -8.86 13.56 0.72
C GLY A 226 -9.79 14.66 0.17
N SER A 227 -9.28 15.68 -0.54
CA SER A 227 -10.13 16.67 -1.20
C SER A 227 -11.10 16.00 -2.16
N GLN A 228 -12.35 16.46 -2.17
CA GLN A 228 -13.44 15.89 -2.96
C GLN A 228 -14.02 16.92 -3.90
N PHE A 229 -14.42 16.45 -5.09
CA PHE A 229 -14.97 17.28 -6.14
C PHE A 229 -16.19 16.60 -6.77
N SER A 230 -17.21 17.38 -7.11
CA SER A 230 -18.28 16.90 -7.99
C SER A 230 -17.69 16.64 -9.37
N VAL A 231 -17.90 15.45 -9.93
CA VAL A 231 -17.43 15.13 -11.29
C VAL A 231 -18.29 15.80 -12.37
N LYS A 232 -19.48 16.28 -12.00
CA LYS A 232 -20.44 16.96 -12.89
C LYS A 232 -20.16 18.45 -12.99
N THR A 233 -20.00 19.12 -11.85
CA THR A 233 -19.82 20.59 -11.79
C THR A 233 -18.37 21.01 -11.62
N GLY A 234 -17.50 20.13 -11.12
CA GLY A 234 -16.12 20.43 -10.77
C GLY A 234 -15.96 21.14 -9.42
N GLU A 235 -17.06 21.47 -8.74
CA GLU A 235 -17.02 22.19 -7.47
C GLU A 235 -16.40 21.34 -6.36
N VAL A 236 -15.74 22.02 -5.41
CA VAL A 236 -15.21 21.39 -4.20
C VAL A 236 -16.38 20.99 -3.30
N THR A 237 -16.51 19.71 -3.02
CA THR A 237 -17.50 19.20 -2.05
C THR A 237 -16.88 19.01 -0.66
N ALA A 238 -15.57 18.75 -0.59
CA ALA A 238 -14.82 18.72 0.67
C ALA A 238 -13.35 19.15 0.47
N GLY A 239 -12.84 19.94 1.42
CA GLY A 239 -11.46 20.41 1.43
C GLY A 239 -10.41 19.29 1.66
N PRO A 240 -9.11 19.61 1.71
CA PRO A 240 -8.53 20.96 1.86
C PRO A 240 -8.43 21.82 0.58
N ALA A 241 -8.79 21.31 -0.60
CA ALA A 241 -8.92 22.16 -1.79
C ALA A 241 -9.93 23.29 -1.54
N ASN A 242 -9.69 24.45 -2.15
CA ASN A 242 -10.56 25.62 -2.08
C ASN A 242 -10.96 26.15 -3.48
N MET A 243 -10.46 25.51 -4.53
CA MET A 243 -10.79 25.81 -5.93
C MET A 243 -11.29 24.55 -6.61
N GLY A 244 -12.35 24.66 -7.42
CA GLY A 244 -12.87 23.54 -8.20
C GLY A 244 -11.94 23.08 -9.32
N ILE A 245 -12.24 21.93 -9.91
CA ILE A 245 -11.59 21.38 -11.10
C ILE A 245 -12.40 21.70 -12.37
N THR A 246 -11.76 21.74 -13.53
CA THR A 246 -12.50 21.87 -14.80
C THR A 246 -13.14 20.53 -15.16
N THR A 247 -14.41 20.58 -15.62
CA THR A 247 -15.13 19.46 -16.21
C THR A 247 -15.26 19.64 -17.71
N TYR A 248 -15.32 18.52 -18.43
CA TYR A 248 -15.33 18.46 -19.87
C TYR A 248 -16.58 17.70 -20.35
N PRO A 249 -17.30 18.19 -21.37
CA PRO A 249 -18.46 17.48 -21.90
C PRO A 249 -18.07 16.11 -22.47
N VAL A 250 -18.79 15.07 -22.04
CA VAL A 250 -18.70 13.72 -22.57
C VAL A 250 -20.04 13.36 -23.23
N THR A 251 -19.98 12.84 -24.46
CA THR A 251 -21.16 12.36 -25.18
C THR A 251 -21.00 10.90 -25.55
N GLU A 252 -22.01 10.10 -25.25
CA GLU A 252 -22.10 8.73 -25.74
C GLU A 252 -22.81 8.70 -27.11
N LYS A 253 -22.19 8.05 -28.10
CA LYS A 253 -22.78 7.84 -29.42
C LYS A 253 -22.32 6.52 -30.00
N ASN A 254 -23.25 5.65 -30.37
CA ASN A 254 -22.98 4.34 -31.00
C ASN A 254 -22.00 3.46 -30.20
N GLY A 255 -22.12 3.43 -28.87
CA GLY A 255 -21.21 2.67 -27.99
C GLY A 255 -19.83 3.29 -27.80
N LYS A 256 -19.60 4.49 -28.33
CA LYS A 256 -18.34 5.24 -28.20
C LYS A 256 -18.51 6.47 -27.31
N LEU A 257 -17.47 6.82 -26.58
CA LEU A 257 -17.39 8.01 -25.75
C LEU A 257 -16.58 9.09 -26.46
N TRP A 258 -17.20 10.28 -26.58
CA TRP A 258 -16.62 11.44 -27.21
C TRP A 258 -16.39 12.54 -26.17
N LEU A 259 -15.16 13.03 -26.08
CA LEU A 259 -14.74 14.09 -25.18
C LEU A 259 -14.58 15.40 -25.96
N LYS A 260 -15.06 16.51 -25.40
CA LYS A 260 -14.83 17.87 -25.92
C LYS A 260 -13.89 18.65 -25.00
N LEU A 261 -12.78 19.14 -25.56
CA LEU A 261 -11.74 19.93 -24.87
C LEU A 261 -12.08 21.41 -24.71
#